data_AF-A0A935EBU6-F1
#
_entry.id   AF-A0A935EBU6-F1
#
_cell.length_a   1.000
_cell.length_b   1.000
_cell.length_c   1.000
_cell.angle_alpha   90.00
_cell.angle_beta   90.00
_cell.angle_gamma   90.00
#
_symmetry.space_group_name_H-M   'P 1'
#
loop_
_entity.id
_entity.type
_entity.pdbx_description
1 polymer ?
#
loop_
_entity_poly.entity_id
_entity_poly.type
_entity_poly.pdbx_seq_one_letter_code
_entity_poly.pdbx_strand_id
1 'polypeptide(L)'
;MNISPTLNVAWQLAAQETVAARKPEIGPVQMFCGITKVSDILYDPGAAPHLMTAADLDRARAEVAAALTPLMEQGVELTTFRRALRARVGVGEHQHPPQVKVGRSQVLKTLFDRAQILCGPNDTATIEARHLIAAMLEDRNLLVTSALSEQSIDVDVLLPQLRDPQGTPSPRPERKPNPKRKFASGPTPYLNEFCRDLSALARAGALGPIIGRRAEVLQVMQILLRRTKCNPVLVGEAGVGKTAVAELLAIRLAGASRPVHR
;
A
#
# COMPACT_ATOMS: atom_id res chain seq x y z
N MET A 1 4.79 -9.58 -25.57
CA MET A 1 5.05 -9.12 -24.18
C MET A 1 6.54 -8.99 -24.02
N ASN A 2 7.07 -7.77 -24.05
CA ASN A 2 8.50 -7.52 -23.83
C ASN A 2 8.76 -7.56 -22.32
N ILE A 3 9.47 -8.58 -21.86
CA ILE A 3 9.78 -8.81 -20.45
C ILE A 3 11.22 -8.38 -20.19
N SER A 4 11.45 -7.64 -19.11
CA SER A 4 12.80 -7.24 -18.74
C SER A 4 13.69 -8.48 -18.50
N PRO A 5 14.98 -8.46 -18.90
CA PRO A 5 15.95 -9.48 -18.53
C PRO A 5 15.96 -9.81 -17.03
N THR A 6 15.78 -8.78 -16.18
CA THR A 6 15.65 -8.91 -14.72
C THR A 6 14.46 -9.79 -14.33
N LEU A 7 13.32 -9.59 -15.00
CA LEU A 7 12.08 -10.31 -14.71
C LEU A 7 12.14 -11.76 -15.24
N ASN A 8 12.93 -12.02 -16.29
CA ASN A 8 13.25 -13.39 -16.72
C ASN A 8 14.08 -14.15 -15.67
N VAL A 9 15.05 -13.50 -15.02
CA VAL A 9 15.78 -14.11 -13.90
C VAL A 9 14.83 -14.34 -12.72
N ALA A 10 14.00 -13.36 -12.37
CA ALA A 10 12.99 -13.51 -11.32
C ALA A 10 12.04 -14.69 -11.58
N TRP A 11 11.67 -14.90 -12.85
CA TRP A 11 10.84 -16.03 -13.27
C TRP A 11 11.53 -17.37 -13.03
N GLN A 12 12.81 -17.49 -13.39
CA GLN A 12 13.57 -18.72 -13.16
C GLN A 12 13.67 -19.04 -11.66
N LEU A 13 13.89 -18.02 -10.82
CA LEU A 13 13.90 -18.18 -9.37
C LEU A 13 12.51 -18.56 -8.83
N ALA A 14 11.44 -17.97 -9.35
CA ALA A 14 10.08 -18.32 -8.99
C ALA A 14 9.75 -19.77 -9.37
N ALA A 15 10.24 -20.25 -10.51
CA ALA A 15 10.11 -21.66 -10.91
C ALA A 15 10.85 -22.59 -9.96
N GLN A 16 12.09 -22.26 -9.58
CA GLN A 16 12.85 -23.02 -8.58
C GLN A 16 12.17 -23.03 -7.21
N GLU A 17 11.64 -21.89 -6.76
CA GLU A 17 10.86 -21.77 -5.52
C GLU A 17 9.59 -22.62 -5.57
N THR A 18 8.93 -22.70 -6.73
CA THR A 18 7.73 -23.52 -6.94
C THR A 18 8.04 -25.01 -6.85
N VAL A 19 9.14 -25.44 -7.47
CA VAL A 19 9.64 -26.82 -7.38
C VAL A 19 10.03 -27.17 -5.94
N ALA A 20 10.75 -26.29 -5.25
CA ALA A 20 11.12 -26.47 -3.86
C ALA A 20 9.89 -26.54 -2.94
N ALA A 21 8.85 -25.75 -3.23
CA ALA A 21 7.59 -25.75 -2.49
C ALA A 21 6.64 -26.89 -2.89
N ARG A 22 7.01 -27.77 -3.83
CA ARG A 22 6.19 -28.90 -4.33
C ARG A 22 4.80 -28.45 -4.80
N LYS A 23 4.73 -27.37 -5.58
CA LYS A 23 3.46 -26.81 -6.10
C LYS A 23 3.35 -26.98 -7.61
N PRO A 24 2.16 -27.28 -8.16
CA PRO A 24 2.01 -27.58 -9.58
C PRO A 24 2.29 -26.37 -10.50
N GLU A 25 2.04 -25.15 -10.03
CA GLU A 25 2.10 -23.93 -10.83
C GLU A 25 2.78 -22.78 -10.09
N ILE A 26 3.40 -21.87 -10.85
CA ILE A 26 3.96 -20.63 -10.32
C ILE A 26 2.80 -19.70 -9.92
N GLY A 27 2.68 -19.45 -8.62
CA GLY A 27 1.71 -18.54 -8.04
C GLY A 27 2.28 -17.13 -7.78
N PRO A 28 1.42 -16.18 -7.37
CA PRO A 28 1.83 -14.81 -7.07
C PRO A 28 2.88 -14.71 -5.96
N VAL A 29 2.80 -15.58 -4.94
CA VAL A 29 3.75 -15.57 -3.82
C VAL A 29 5.13 -16.06 -4.27
N GLN A 30 5.19 -17.14 -5.06
CA GLN A 30 6.46 -17.64 -5.61
C GLN A 30 7.10 -16.59 -6.52
N MET A 31 6.29 -15.92 -7.33
CA MET A 31 6.77 -14.83 -8.18
C MET A 31 7.30 -13.65 -7.36
N PHE A 32 6.59 -13.22 -6.31
CA PHE A 32 7.06 -12.16 -5.42
C PHE A 32 8.37 -12.54 -4.68
N CYS A 33 8.47 -13.77 -4.18
CA CYS A 33 9.70 -14.31 -3.59
C CYS A 33 10.85 -14.35 -4.60
N GLY A 34 10.57 -14.71 -5.86
CA GLY A 34 11.53 -14.68 -6.95
C GLY A 34 12.08 -13.27 -7.18
N ILE A 35 11.21 -12.29 -7.35
CA ILE A 35 11.59 -10.87 -7.57
C ILE A 35 12.44 -10.34 -6.41
N THR A 36 12.00 -10.57 -5.18
CA THR A 36 12.73 -10.13 -3.96
C THR A 36 14.00 -10.96 -3.70
N LYS A 37 14.21 -12.09 -4.39
CA LYS A 37 15.47 -12.85 -4.35
C LYS A 37 16.47 -12.40 -5.40
N VAL A 38 16.02 -11.80 -6.51
CA VAL A 38 16.90 -11.23 -7.53
C VAL A 38 17.84 -10.20 -6.92
N SER A 39 17.38 -9.38 -5.96
CA SER A 39 18.26 -8.43 -5.26
C SER A 39 19.46 -9.12 -4.62
N ASP A 40 19.22 -10.19 -3.86
CA ASP A 40 20.29 -10.91 -3.16
C ASP A 40 21.37 -11.42 -4.14
N ILE A 41 20.95 -11.82 -5.35
CA ILE A 41 21.83 -12.38 -6.38
C ILE A 41 22.58 -11.27 -7.14
N LEU A 42 21.93 -10.15 -7.43
CA LEU A 42 22.56 -9.02 -8.13
C LEU A 42 23.63 -8.31 -7.29
N TYR A 43 23.53 -8.42 -5.97
CA TYR A 43 24.53 -7.90 -5.02
C TYR A 43 25.56 -8.96 -4.58
N ASP A 44 25.42 -10.22 -5.01
CA ASP A 44 26.42 -11.26 -4.77
C ASP A 44 27.51 -11.22 -5.87
N PRO A 45 28.78 -10.91 -5.53
CA PRO A 45 29.87 -10.79 -6.49
C PRO A 45 30.18 -12.09 -7.25
N GLY A 46 29.77 -13.26 -6.76
CA GLY A 46 30.02 -14.55 -7.43
C GLY A 46 28.94 -14.97 -8.44
N ALA A 47 27.70 -14.51 -8.30
CA ALA A 47 26.56 -15.00 -9.07
C ALA A 47 26.15 -14.08 -10.23
N ALA A 48 26.36 -12.76 -10.08
CA ALA A 48 25.99 -11.74 -11.06
C ALA A 48 26.54 -11.94 -12.50
N PRO A 49 27.82 -12.31 -12.73
CA PRO A 49 28.40 -12.33 -14.07
C PRO A 49 27.96 -13.51 -14.96
N HIS A 50 27.36 -14.56 -14.40
CA HIS A 50 26.85 -15.71 -15.16
C HIS A 50 25.41 -15.53 -15.66
N LEU A 51 24.71 -14.51 -15.15
CA LEU A 51 23.28 -14.31 -15.42
C LEU A 51 23.03 -13.22 -16.45
N MET A 52 23.88 -12.19 -16.52
CA MET A 52 23.65 -10.99 -17.31
C MET A 52 24.98 -10.38 -17.80
N THR A 53 24.94 -9.64 -18.91
CA THR A 53 26.09 -8.83 -19.34
C THR A 53 26.33 -7.69 -18.35
N ALA A 54 27.55 -7.13 -18.31
CA ALA A 54 27.88 -6.03 -17.39
C ALA A 54 26.96 -4.80 -17.59
N ALA A 55 26.55 -4.50 -18.83
CA ALA A 55 25.64 -3.39 -19.14
C ALA A 55 24.20 -3.69 -18.68
N ASP A 56 23.76 -4.94 -18.79
CA ASP A 56 22.44 -5.35 -18.33
C ASP A 56 22.37 -5.41 -16.79
N LEU A 57 23.50 -5.62 -16.11
CA LEU A 57 23.58 -5.70 -14.66
C LEU A 57 23.24 -4.37 -13.98
N ASP A 58 23.75 -3.25 -14.48
CA ASP A 58 23.46 -1.92 -13.92
C ASP A 58 22.00 -1.54 -14.14
N ARG A 59 21.46 -1.87 -15.32
CA ARG A 59 20.03 -1.70 -15.60
C ARG A 59 19.18 -2.57 -14.67
N ALA A 60 19.53 -3.84 -14.50
CA ALA A 60 18.82 -4.74 -13.61
C ALA A 60 18.84 -4.26 -12.15
N ARG A 61 19.98 -3.75 -11.68
CA ARG A 61 20.10 -3.15 -10.34
C ARG A 61 19.18 -1.94 -10.19
N ALA A 62 19.13 -1.04 -11.17
CA ALA A 62 18.22 0.10 -11.14
C ALA A 62 16.75 -0.32 -11.12
N GLU A 63 16.36 -1.30 -11.94
CA GLU A 63 14.99 -1.83 -11.99
C GLU A 63 14.57 -2.50 -10.67
N VAL A 64 15.46 -3.32 -10.08
CA VAL A 64 15.20 -3.96 -8.77
C VAL A 64 15.16 -2.92 -7.65
N ALA A 65 16.07 -1.94 -7.66
CA ALA A 65 16.05 -0.87 -6.68
C ALA A 65 14.74 -0.07 -6.75
N ALA A 66 14.26 0.27 -7.96
CA ALA A 66 12.98 0.96 -8.13
C ALA A 66 11.80 0.14 -7.59
N ALA A 67 11.86 -1.19 -7.67
CA ALA A 67 10.80 -2.07 -7.18
C ALA A 67 10.86 -2.30 -5.66
N LEU A 68 12.05 -2.38 -5.07
CA LEU A 68 12.24 -2.79 -3.66
C LEU A 68 12.46 -1.63 -2.69
N THR A 69 13.03 -0.51 -3.15
CA THR A 69 13.29 0.66 -2.27
C THR A 69 12.01 1.14 -1.58
N PRO A 70 10.85 1.29 -2.27
CA PRO A 70 9.61 1.71 -1.60
C PRO A 70 9.18 0.75 -0.48
N LEU A 71 9.37 -0.56 -0.68
CA LEU A 71 9.04 -1.58 0.32
C LEU A 71 9.98 -1.48 1.54
N MET A 72 11.27 -1.32 1.29
CA MET A 72 12.29 -1.19 2.34
C MET A 72 12.12 0.11 3.15
N GLU A 73 11.73 1.22 2.49
CA GLU A 73 11.46 2.50 3.16
C GLU A 73 10.25 2.44 4.10
N GLN A 74 9.27 1.59 3.81
CA GLN A 74 8.15 1.31 4.72
C GLN A 74 8.52 0.34 5.86
N GLY A 75 9.77 -0.12 5.91
CA GLY A 75 10.27 -0.99 6.97
C GLY A 75 10.08 -2.50 6.70
N VAL A 76 9.82 -2.90 5.45
CA VAL A 76 9.77 -4.33 5.08
C VAL A 76 11.19 -4.91 5.10
N GLU A 77 11.45 -5.84 6.01
CA GLU A 77 12.63 -6.68 5.94
C GLU A 77 12.36 -7.88 5.01
N LEU A 78 12.97 -7.86 3.81
CA LEU A 78 12.68 -8.78 2.71
C LEU A 78 12.92 -10.26 3.08
N THR A 79 13.90 -10.56 3.92
CA THR A 79 14.23 -11.95 4.28
C THR A 79 13.16 -12.56 5.20
N THR A 80 12.77 -11.82 6.23
CA THR A 80 11.71 -12.18 7.16
C THR A 80 10.36 -12.21 6.47
N PHE A 81 10.09 -11.26 5.58
CA PHE A 81 8.84 -11.21 4.82
C PHE A 81 8.71 -12.43 3.88
N ARG A 82 9.76 -12.78 3.12
CA ARG A 82 9.77 -14.01 2.31
C ARG A 82 9.55 -15.26 3.16
N ARG A 83 10.17 -15.34 4.34
CA ARG A 83 9.98 -16.47 5.27
C ARG A 83 8.53 -16.56 5.76
N ALA A 84 7.91 -15.43 6.10
CA ALA A 84 6.51 -15.38 6.51
C ALA A 84 5.57 -15.81 5.37
N LEU A 85 5.81 -15.35 4.14
CA LEU A 85 5.05 -15.77 2.97
C LEU A 85 5.15 -17.28 2.72
N ARG A 86 6.36 -17.85 2.76
CA ARG A 86 6.57 -19.31 2.63
C ARG A 86 5.81 -20.10 3.69
N ALA A 87 5.85 -19.64 4.94
CA ALA A 87 5.16 -20.30 6.05
C ALA A 87 3.64 -20.34 5.85
N ARG A 88 3.03 -19.26 5.36
CA ARG A 88 1.57 -19.19 5.11
C ARG A 88 1.14 -20.01 3.91
N VAL A 89 1.96 -20.03 2.86
CA VAL A 89 1.69 -20.75 1.63
C VAL A 89 1.82 -22.27 1.81
N GLY A 90 2.68 -22.70 2.73
CA GLY A 90 2.94 -24.11 3.04
C GLY A 90 3.63 -24.87 1.92
N VAL A 91 3.95 -26.13 2.21
CA VAL A 91 4.54 -27.07 1.25
C VAL A 91 3.39 -27.86 0.61
N GLY A 92 3.42 -28.00 -0.72
CA GLY A 92 2.47 -28.83 -1.45
C GLY A 92 2.90 -30.29 -1.55
N GLU A 93 2.10 -31.08 -2.27
CA GLU A 93 2.34 -32.51 -2.48
C GLU A 93 2.79 -32.84 -3.91
N HIS A 94 2.91 -31.83 -4.78
CA HIS A 94 3.20 -32.04 -6.18
C HIS A 94 4.66 -32.44 -6.41
N GLN A 95 4.88 -33.55 -7.10
CA GLN A 95 6.20 -34.00 -7.50
C GLN A 95 6.46 -33.57 -8.94
N HIS A 96 7.50 -32.75 -9.12
CA HIS A 96 7.91 -32.34 -10.45
C HIS A 96 8.83 -33.42 -11.06
N PRO A 97 8.58 -33.85 -12.30
CA PRO A 97 9.57 -34.61 -13.05
C PRO A 97 10.84 -33.77 -13.25
N PRO A 98 12.02 -34.41 -13.40
CA PRO A 98 13.26 -33.68 -13.66
C PRO A 98 13.13 -32.85 -14.95
N GLN A 99 13.56 -31.59 -14.88
CA GLN A 99 13.63 -30.62 -16.00
C GLN A 99 12.30 -30.12 -16.60
N VAL A 100 11.18 -30.20 -15.89
CA VAL A 100 9.90 -29.65 -16.40
C VAL A 100 9.81 -28.13 -16.25
N LYS A 101 9.36 -27.45 -17.32
CA LYS A 101 8.97 -26.04 -17.28
C LYS A 101 7.66 -25.91 -16.48
N VAL A 102 7.72 -25.26 -15.31
CA VAL A 102 6.54 -25.02 -14.48
C VAL A 102 5.65 -23.97 -15.14
N GLY A 103 4.36 -24.28 -15.27
CA GLY A 103 3.36 -23.36 -15.82
C GLY A 103 2.97 -22.23 -14.86
N ARG A 104 2.38 -21.16 -15.39
CA ARG A 104 1.83 -20.05 -14.59
C ARG A 104 0.39 -20.30 -14.19
N SER A 105 0.07 -19.97 -12.94
CA SER A 105 -1.31 -20.01 -12.46
C SER A 105 -2.19 -18.96 -13.13
N GLN A 106 -3.50 -19.20 -13.20
CA GLN A 106 -4.46 -18.30 -13.82
C GLN A 106 -4.44 -16.89 -13.18
N VAL A 107 -4.29 -16.82 -11.85
CA VAL A 107 -4.13 -15.56 -11.10
C VAL A 107 -2.85 -14.83 -11.51
N LEU A 108 -1.77 -15.56 -11.77
CA LEU A 108 -0.53 -14.94 -12.23
C LEU A 108 -0.68 -14.38 -13.64
N LYS A 109 -1.42 -15.06 -14.54
CA LYS A 109 -1.71 -14.55 -15.88
C LYS A 109 -2.42 -13.20 -15.84
N THR A 110 -3.49 -13.10 -15.04
CA THR A 110 -4.24 -11.85 -14.90
C THR A 110 -3.39 -10.71 -14.32
N LEU A 111 -2.44 -11.02 -13.44
CA LEU A 111 -1.50 -10.04 -12.92
C LEU A 111 -0.50 -9.55 -13.97
N PHE A 112 -0.04 -10.41 -14.88
CA PHE A 112 0.79 -10.00 -16.01
C PHE A 112 0.02 -9.13 -16.99
N ASP A 113 -1.23 -9.48 -17.28
CA ASP A 113 -2.11 -8.64 -18.12
C ASP A 113 -2.32 -7.27 -17.47
N ARG A 114 -2.49 -7.24 -16.14
CA ARG A 114 -2.60 -5.99 -15.39
C ARG A 114 -1.29 -5.19 -15.38
N ALA A 115 -0.14 -5.84 -15.21
CA ALA A 115 1.16 -5.20 -15.26
C ALA A 115 1.46 -4.59 -16.64
N GLN A 116 0.99 -5.22 -17.73
CA GLN A 116 1.07 -4.65 -19.08
C GLN A 116 0.29 -3.33 -19.18
N ILE A 117 -0.91 -3.27 -18.59
CA ILE A 117 -1.71 -2.03 -18.54
C ILE A 117 -0.97 -0.94 -17.74
N LEU A 118 -0.33 -1.29 -16.63
CA LEU A 118 0.45 -0.35 -15.80
C LEU A 118 1.71 0.18 -16.49
N CYS A 119 2.34 -0.64 -17.35
CA CYS A 119 3.50 -0.24 -18.14
C CYS A 119 3.15 0.79 -19.23
N GLY A 120 1.88 0.86 -19.63
CA GLY A 120 1.37 1.74 -20.68
C GLY A 120 0.97 0.97 -21.95
N PRO A 121 0.14 1.58 -22.81
CA PRO A 121 -0.40 0.95 -24.02
C PRO A 121 0.63 0.81 -25.17
N ASN A 122 1.84 1.32 -25.00
CA ASN A 122 2.87 1.28 -26.05
C ASN A 122 3.53 -0.11 -26.09
N ASP A 123 3.51 -0.77 -27.26
CA ASP A 123 4.11 -2.09 -27.50
C ASP A 123 5.65 -2.13 -27.31
N THR A 124 6.28 -0.96 -27.19
CA THR A 124 7.71 -0.81 -26.90
C THR A 124 8.05 -0.83 -25.42
N ALA A 125 7.05 -0.71 -24.54
CA ALA A 125 7.27 -0.66 -23.11
C ALA A 125 7.59 -2.06 -22.55
N THR A 126 8.67 -2.15 -21.78
CA THR A 126 9.15 -3.42 -21.21
C THR A 126 8.57 -3.61 -19.82
N ILE A 127 7.94 -4.76 -19.56
CA ILE A 127 7.42 -5.09 -18.23
C ILE A 127 8.59 -5.33 -17.29
N GLU A 128 8.77 -4.38 -16.38
CA GLU A 128 9.70 -4.47 -15.25
C GLU A 128 9.06 -5.03 -13.97
N ALA A 129 9.91 -5.40 -13.00
CA ALA A 129 9.49 -5.94 -11.71
C ALA A 129 8.53 -5.02 -10.93
N ARG A 130 8.73 -3.70 -11.01
CA ARG A 130 7.86 -2.71 -10.33
C ARG A 130 6.40 -2.80 -10.77
N HIS A 131 6.14 -2.99 -12.07
CA HIS A 131 4.77 -3.05 -12.60
C HIS A 131 4.06 -4.31 -12.13
N LEU A 132 4.81 -5.42 -12.02
CA LEU A 132 4.26 -6.67 -11.52
C LEU A 132 3.98 -6.62 -10.01
N ILE A 133 4.86 -6.00 -9.21
CA ILE A 133 4.59 -5.76 -7.79
C ILE A 133 3.39 -4.81 -7.64
N ALA A 134 3.33 -3.72 -8.40
CA ALA A 134 2.19 -2.81 -8.38
C ALA A 134 0.87 -3.53 -8.73
N ALA A 135 0.87 -4.38 -9.76
CA ALA A 135 -0.30 -5.20 -10.11
C ALA A 135 -0.70 -6.16 -8.98
N MET A 136 0.26 -6.78 -8.28
CA MET A 136 -0.01 -7.61 -7.11
C MET A 136 -0.63 -6.80 -5.96
N LEU A 137 -0.13 -5.60 -5.71
CA LEU A 137 -0.61 -4.74 -4.61
C LEU A 137 -2.00 -4.14 -4.87
N GLU A 138 -2.39 -3.98 -6.14
CA GLU A 138 -3.77 -3.57 -6.49
C GLU A 138 -4.79 -4.65 -6.12
N ASP A 139 -4.43 -5.94 -6.18
CA ASP A 139 -5.29 -7.03 -5.75
C ASP A 139 -5.18 -7.27 -4.24
N ARG A 140 -6.17 -6.75 -3.50
CA ARG A 140 -6.27 -6.88 -2.05
C ARG A 140 -6.56 -8.31 -1.56
N ASN A 141 -6.97 -9.21 -2.46
CA ASN A 141 -7.26 -10.61 -2.09
C ASN A 141 -6.00 -11.48 -2.06
N LEU A 142 -4.87 -10.98 -2.57
CA LEU A 142 -3.62 -11.74 -2.57
C LEU A 142 -3.02 -11.83 -1.17
N LEU A 143 -2.43 -12.99 -0.91
CA LEU A 143 -1.70 -13.26 0.33
C LEU A 143 -0.53 -12.29 0.55
N VAL A 144 0.08 -11.80 -0.53
CA VAL A 144 1.16 -10.79 -0.46
C VAL A 144 0.62 -9.49 0.14
N THR A 145 -0.54 -9.02 -0.33
CA THR A 145 -1.14 -7.75 0.08
C THR A 145 -1.69 -7.80 1.50
N SER A 146 -2.31 -8.92 1.88
CA SER A 146 -2.77 -9.13 3.26
C SER A 146 -1.59 -9.25 4.24
N ALA A 147 -0.50 -9.92 3.85
CA ALA A 147 0.71 -10.02 4.67
C ALA A 147 1.39 -8.64 4.90
N LEU A 148 1.38 -7.75 3.90
CA LEU A 148 1.88 -6.38 4.07
C LEU A 148 0.98 -5.56 5.02
N SER A 149 -0.33 -5.71 4.87
CA SER A 149 -1.30 -5.01 5.72
C SER A 149 -1.19 -5.42 7.19
N GLU A 150 -0.91 -6.71 7.47
CA GLU A 150 -0.64 -7.22 8.82
C GLU A 150 0.62 -6.61 9.46
N GLN A 151 1.62 -6.24 8.65
CA GLN A 151 2.81 -5.51 9.11
C GLN A 151 2.57 -4.00 9.28
N SER A 152 1.30 -3.54 9.22
CA SER A 152 0.91 -2.13 9.29
C SER A 152 1.49 -1.27 8.15
N ILE A 153 1.78 -1.89 7.00
CA ILE A 153 2.29 -1.19 5.82
C ILE A 153 1.12 -0.69 4.98
N ASP A 154 1.14 0.59 4.67
CA ASP A 154 0.10 1.22 3.86
C ASP A 154 0.38 0.99 2.36
N VAL A 155 -0.42 0.09 1.77
CA VAL A 155 -0.34 -0.25 0.34
C VAL A 155 -0.71 0.94 -0.55
N ASP A 156 -1.59 1.84 -0.08
CA ASP A 156 -2.02 3.01 -0.84
C ASP A 156 -0.90 4.06 -0.96
N VAL A 157 0.06 4.05 -0.03
CA VAL A 157 1.28 4.86 -0.09
C VAL A 157 2.33 4.26 -1.03
N LEU A 158 2.36 2.93 -1.16
CA LEU A 158 3.32 2.19 -2.00
C LEU A 158 2.97 2.22 -3.49
N LEU A 159 1.69 2.10 -3.82
CA LEU A 159 1.23 1.99 -5.21
C LEU A 159 1.67 3.17 -6.11
N PRO A 160 1.59 4.45 -5.69
CA PRO A 160 2.06 5.57 -6.51
C PRO A 160 3.57 5.51 -6.78
N GLN A 161 4.36 5.14 -5.77
CA GLN A 161 5.82 5.08 -5.88
C GLN A 161 6.30 3.97 -6.83
N LEU A 162 5.53 2.88 -6.92
CA LEU A 162 5.83 1.77 -7.83
C LEU A 162 5.34 2.01 -9.26
N ARG A 163 4.34 2.88 -9.44
CA ARG A 163 3.80 3.26 -10.75
C ARG A 163 4.63 4.34 -11.44
N ASP A 164 5.15 5.29 -10.67
CA ASP A 164 5.94 6.40 -11.20
C ASP A 164 7.21 6.62 -10.37
N PRO A 165 8.35 6.01 -10.78
CA PRO A 165 9.63 6.19 -10.10
C PRO A 165 10.32 7.53 -10.42
N GLN A 166 9.89 8.25 -11.47
CA GLN A 166 10.45 9.56 -11.88
C GLN A 166 9.51 10.73 -11.61
N GLY A 167 8.27 10.47 -11.22
CA GLY A 167 7.35 11.46 -10.68
C GLY A 167 8.05 12.22 -9.56
N THR A 168 8.03 13.55 -9.66
CA THR A 168 8.64 14.48 -8.71
C THR A 168 8.51 13.95 -7.28
N PRO A 169 9.62 13.90 -6.51
CA PRO A 169 9.58 13.36 -5.16
C PRO A 169 8.54 14.16 -4.39
N SER A 170 7.41 13.53 -4.04
CA SER A 170 6.60 14.07 -2.94
C SER A 170 7.56 14.17 -1.76
N PRO A 171 7.76 15.38 -1.20
CA PRO A 171 8.76 15.58 -0.19
C PRO A 171 8.48 14.63 0.96
N ARG A 172 9.45 13.75 1.24
CA ARG A 172 9.46 12.93 2.45
C ARG A 172 9.09 13.84 3.61
N PRO A 173 8.07 13.54 4.43
CA PRO A 173 8.01 14.15 5.74
C PRO A 173 9.20 13.58 6.51
N GLU A 174 10.29 14.36 6.57
CA GLU A 174 11.35 14.15 7.54
C GLU A 174 10.71 13.89 8.89
N ARG A 175 10.98 12.71 9.44
CA ARG A 175 10.59 12.32 10.79
C ARG A 175 11.42 13.13 11.79
N LYS A 176 11.06 14.40 11.98
CA LYS A 176 11.44 15.20 13.16
C LYS A 176 10.36 15.03 14.23
N PRO A 177 10.74 14.94 15.52
CA PRO A 177 9.80 14.65 16.59
C PRO A 177 8.78 15.79 16.68
N ASN A 178 7.51 15.37 16.73
CA ASN A 178 6.31 16.20 16.81
C ASN A 178 6.48 17.31 17.87
N PRO A 179 6.11 18.56 17.56
CA PRO A 179 4.77 18.97 17.99
C PRO A 179 4.03 19.79 16.93
N LYS A 180 2.73 19.50 16.81
CA LYS A 180 1.71 20.14 15.95
C LYS A 180 1.51 19.42 14.61
N ARG A 181 0.82 18.28 14.68
CA ARG A 181 0.03 17.69 13.58
C ARG A 181 -0.88 18.75 12.95
N LYS A 182 -0.43 19.39 11.88
CA LYS A 182 -1.33 19.99 10.89
C LYS A 182 -1.90 18.83 10.09
N PHE A 183 -3.13 18.40 10.39
CA PHE A 183 -3.88 17.61 9.43
C PHE A 183 -4.23 18.56 8.28
N ALA A 184 -3.37 18.57 7.27
CA ALA A 184 -3.70 19.09 5.96
C ALA A 184 -4.40 17.98 5.17
N SER A 185 -5.45 18.38 4.46
CA SER A 185 -6.31 17.60 3.57
C SER A 185 -5.58 16.50 2.81
N GLY A 186 -6.07 15.27 2.92
CA GLY A 186 -5.78 14.21 1.96
C GLY A 186 -6.34 14.53 0.56
N PRO A 187 -6.04 13.70 -0.46
CA PRO A 187 -6.54 13.88 -1.82
C PRO A 187 -8.01 13.48 -1.89
N THR A 188 -8.89 14.37 -1.44
CA THR A 188 -10.35 14.22 -1.57
C THR A 188 -10.90 15.37 -2.41
N PRO A 189 -10.78 15.31 -3.76
CA PRO A 189 -11.09 16.43 -4.64
C PRO A 189 -12.52 16.94 -4.47
N TYR A 190 -13.50 16.03 -4.35
CA TYR A 190 -14.91 16.40 -4.18
C TYR A 190 -15.25 16.99 -2.80
N LEU A 191 -14.62 16.51 -1.73
CA LEU A 191 -14.87 17.04 -0.39
C LEU A 191 -14.31 18.45 -0.23
N ASN A 192 -13.19 18.76 -0.89
CA ASN A 192 -12.59 20.09 -0.84
C ASN A 192 -13.42 21.14 -1.61
N GLU A 193 -14.14 20.72 -2.66
CA GLU A 193 -14.98 21.62 -3.47
C GLU A 193 -16.34 21.89 -2.83
N PHE A 194 -17.00 20.87 -2.27
CA PHE A 194 -18.40 20.98 -1.82
C PHE A 194 -18.60 20.97 -0.31
N CYS A 195 -17.57 20.65 0.49
CA CYS A 195 -17.70 20.50 1.95
C CYS A 195 -16.75 21.43 2.71
N ARG A 196 -17.06 21.65 3.98
CA ARG A 196 -16.25 22.44 4.93
C ARG A 196 -15.72 21.53 6.04
N ASP A 197 -14.40 21.46 6.22
CA ASP A 197 -13.80 20.67 7.30
C ASP A 197 -13.88 21.40 8.66
N LEU A 198 -14.90 21.05 9.45
CA LEU A 198 -15.10 21.57 10.81
C LEU A 198 -13.96 21.18 11.77
N SER A 199 -13.28 20.06 11.55
CA SER A 199 -12.16 19.63 12.39
C SER A 199 -10.92 20.50 12.15
N ALA A 200 -10.65 20.88 10.91
CA ALA A 200 -9.60 21.83 10.58
C ALA A 200 -9.88 23.21 11.18
N LEU A 201 -11.13 23.68 11.10
CA LEU A 201 -11.55 24.97 11.65
C LEU A 201 -11.50 25.00 13.18
N ALA A 202 -11.87 23.88 13.82
CA ALA A 202 -11.73 23.70 15.26
C ALA A 202 -10.25 23.79 15.69
N ARG A 203 -9.35 23.09 14.97
CA ARG A 203 -7.90 23.14 15.21
C ARG A 203 -7.30 24.54 14.98
N ALA A 204 -7.82 25.28 13.99
CA ALA A 204 -7.41 26.65 13.71
C ALA A 204 -8.01 27.68 14.69
N GLY A 205 -8.95 27.27 15.56
CA GLY A 205 -9.63 28.17 16.49
C GLY A 205 -10.62 29.14 15.82
N ALA A 206 -11.00 28.88 14.57
CA ALA A 206 -11.91 29.72 13.78
C ALA A 206 -13.40 29.51 14.15
N LEU A 207 -13.73 28.45 14.90
CA LEU A 207 -15.08 28.22 15.43
C LEU A 207 -15.33 29.08 16.68
N GLY A 208 -16.50 29.70 16.75
CA GLY A 208 -16.91 30.53 17.89
C GLY A 208 -17.13 29.70 19.17
N PRO A 209 -17.15 30.34 20.35
CA PRO A 209 -17.51 29.66 21.59
C PRO A 209 -18.99 29.28 21.58
N ILE A 210 -19.28 28.00 21.84
CA ILE A 210 -20.65 27.47 21.91
C ILE A 210 -20.98 27.20 23.37
N ILE A 211 -22.06 27.81 23.86
CA ILE A 211 -22.50 27.70 25.24
C ILE A 211 -23.57 26.59 25.33
N GLY A 212 -23.44 25.70 26.32
CA GLY A 212 -24.37 24.60 26.53
C GLY A 212 -24.19 23.39 25.60
N ARG A 213 -25.26 22.61 25.39
CA ARG A 213 -25.35 21.44 24.48
C ARG A 213 -24.44 20.24 24.78
N ARG A 214 -24.00 20.13 26.03
CA ARG A 214 -23.09 19.04 26.46
C ARG A 214 -23.77 17.67 26.39
N ALA A 215 -25.06 17.59 26.72
CA ALA A 215 -25.81 16.34 26.74
C ALA A 215 -26.02 15.79 25.32
N GLU A 216 -26.38 16.67 24.38
CA GLU A 216 -26.60 16.33 22.98
C GLU A 216 -25.30 15.86 22.31
N VAL A 217 -24.18 16.54 22.56
CA VAL A 217 -22.87 16.11 22.05
C VAL A 217 -22.46 14.75 22.62
N LEU A 218 -22.70 14.48 23.91
CA LEU A 218 -22.43 13.17 24.50
C LEU A 218 -23.29 12.08 23.86
N GLN A 219 -24.55 12.35 23.59
CA GLN A 219 -25.46 11.41 22.93
C GLN A 219 -25.01 11.13 21.49
N VAL A 220 -24.58 12.16 20.76
CA VAL A 220 -24.00 12.01 19.41
C VAL A 220 -22.75 11.14 19.44
N MET A 221 -21.81 11.40 20.38
CA MET A 221 -20.61 10.57 20.55
C MET A 221 -20.97 9.12 20.86
N GLN A 222 -21.94 8.90 21.75
CA GLN A 222 -22.40 7.55 22.09
C GLN A 222 -22.98 6.81 20.89
N ILE A 223 -23.72 7.48 20.01
CA ILE A 223 -24.29 6.89 18.78
C ILE A 223 -23.19 6.55 17.79
N LEU A 224 -22.24 7.47 17.55
CA LEU A 224 -21.11 7.27 16.63
C LEU A 224 -20.22 6.08 17.01
N LEU A 225 -20.12 5.78 18.32
CA LEU A 225 -19.32 4.66 18.84
C LEU A 225 -20.02 3.29 18.79
N ARG A 226 -21.28 3.21 18.33
CA ARG A 226 -22.02 1.93 18.23
C ARG A 226 -21.51 1.09 17.05
N ARG A 227 -21.57 -0.24 17.19
CA ARG A 227 -21.26 -1.18 16.10
C ARG A 227 -22.30 -1.19 14.98
N THR A 228 -23.56 -0.86 15.29
CA THR A 228 -24.68 -0.80 14.33
C THR A 228 -25.48 0.48 14.54
N LYS A 229 -26.06 1.02 13.44
CA LYS A 229 -26.80 2.30 13.43
C LYS A 229 -26.00 3.47 14.01
N CYS A 230 -24.77 3.66 13.54
CA CYS A 230 -23.83 4.68 14.03
C CYS A 230 -24.07 6.09 13.46
N ASN A 231 -25.15 6.34 12.71
CA ASN A 231 -25.44 7.63 12.08
C ASN A 231 -26.42 8.46 12.94
N PRO A 232 -25.96 9.46 13.71
CA PRO A 232 -26.84 10.28 14.53
C PRO A 232 -27.69 11.23 13.67
N VAL A 233 -28.95 11.43 14.05
CA VAL A 233 -29.88 12.37 13.41
C VAL A 233 -30.36 13.38 14.46
N LEU A 234 -30.12 14.67 14.20
CA LEU A 234 -30.52 15.77 15.08
C LEU A 234 -31.91 16.31 14.69
N VAL A 235 -32.91 16.00 15.51
CA VAL A 235 -34.31 16.43 15.31
C VAL A 235 -34.59 17.69 16.11
N GLY A 236 -35.44 18.58 15.58
CA GLY A 236 -35.77 19.89 16.19
C GLY A 236 -36.24 20.91 15.15
N GLU A 237 -36.82 22.02 15.61
CA GLU A 237 -37.29 23.11 14.76
C GLU A 237 -36.14 23.78 13.97
N ALA A 238 -36.45 24.47 12.87
CA ALA A 238 -35.45 25.23 12.13
C ALA A 238 -34.97 26.42 12.99
N GLY A 239 -33.68 26.74 12.94
CA GLY A 239 -33.12 27.87 13.70
C GLY A 239 -32.65 27.55 15.12
N VAL A 240 -32.93 26.36 15.67
CA VAL A 240 -32.48 25.97 17.02
C VAL A 240 -30.98 25.68 17.13
N GLY A 241 -30.15 26.03 16.14
CA GLY A 241 -28.69 25.85 16.22
C GLY A 241 -28.21 24.39 16.19
N LYS A 242 -28.84 23.51 15.40
CA LYS A 242 -28.38 22.11 15.24
C LYS A 242 -26.91 22.01 14.79
N THR A 243 -26.49 22.95 13.95
CA THR A 243 -25.10 23.08 13.48
C THR A 243 -24.12 23.27 14.64
N ALA A 244 -24.53 23.94 15.73
CA ALA A 244 -23.68 24.15 16.90
C ALA A 244 -23.31 22.83 17.61
N VAL A 245 -24.15 21.79 17.52
CA VAL A 245 -23.80 20.46 18.06
C VAL A 245 -22.65 19.84 17.27
N ALA A 246 -22.65 19.98 15.94
CA ALA A 246 -21.58 19.48 15.07
C ALA A 246 -20.27 20.26 15.26
N GLU A 247 -20.35 21.58 15.39
CA GLU A 247 -19.19 22.44 15.68
C GLU A 247 -18.59 22.13 17.05
N LEU A 248 -19.43 21.98 18.09
CA LEU A 248 -18.97 21.63 19.43
C LEU A 248 -18.35 20.23 19.49
N LEU A 249 -18.87 19.27 18.72
CA LEU A 249 -18.26 17.96 18.54
C LEU A 249 -16.86 18.09 17.92
N ALA A 250 -16.70 18.89 16.86
CA ALA A 250 -15.41 19.11 16.21
C ALA A 250 -14.39 19.75 17.16
N ILE A 251 -14.81 20.73 17.97
CA ILE A 251 -13.96 21.35 19.02
C ILE A 251 -13.47 20.31 20.01
N ARG A 252 -14.37 19.42 20.48
CA ARG A 252 -14.01 18.34 21.42
C ARG A 252 -13.03 17.34 20.81
N LEU A 253 -13.27 16.91 19.58
CA LEU A 253 -12.42 15.94 18.88
C LEU A 253 -11.04 16.53 18.54
N ALA A 254 -10.96 17.82 18.24
CA ALA A 254 -9.70 18.51 17.94
C ALA A 254 -8.79 18.68 19.17
N GLY A 255 -9.25 18.36 20.39
CA GLY A 255 -8.50 18.60 21.62
C GLY A 255 -8.29 20.08 21.94
N ALA A 256 -9.04 20.97 21.28
CA ALA A 256 -9.02 22.40 21.55
C ALA A 256 -9.82 22.65 22.84
N SER A 257 -9.15 22.53 23.99
CA SER A 257 -9.71 22.91 25.30
C SER A 257 -9.87 24.43 25.39
N ARG A 258 -10.86 25.00 24.69
CA ARG A 258 -11.36 26.33 25.02
C ARG A 258 -12.24 26.21 26.28
N PRO A 259 -12.10 27.10 27.26
CA PRO A 259 -12.87 27.03 28.50
C PRO A 259 -14.36 27.07 28.16
N VAL A 260 -15.05 25.97 28.44
CA VAL A 260 -16.50 25.92 28.37
C VAL A 260 -16.99 26.61 29.64
N HIS A 261 -17.19 27.92 29.59
CA HIS A 261 -17.80 28.65 30.69
C HIS A 261 -19.16 28.00 31.01
N ARG A 262 -19.32 27.70 32.31
CA ARG A 262 -20.51 27.08 32.89
C ARG A 262 -21.71 28.00 32.75
#